data_AF-A0AAU9LT76-F1
#
_entry.id   AF-A0AAU9LT76-F1
#
_cell.length_a   1.000
_cell.length_b   1.000
_cell.length_c   1.000
_cell.angle_alpha   90.00
_cell.angle_beta   90.00
_cell.angle_gamma   90.00
#
_symmetry.space_group_name_H-M   'P 1'
#
loop_
_entity.id
_entity.type
_entity.pdbx_description
1 polymer ?
#
loop_
_entity_poly.entity_id
_entity_poly.type
_entity_poly.pdbx_seq_one_letter_code
_entity_poly.pdbx_strand_id
1 'polypeptide(L)'
;MSKHVAVIIGGNRRWDRSRRLMPQVGYLTGARTLKVVVDMCRKWGIQVLTVFAFSSDNWLRPKVEVDFLMRLLENTLKDEVASMSSRDGWFLMAASHDPRVKDKGWWVFVVVFCGRRVD
;
A
#
# COMPACT_ATOMS: atom_id res chain seq x y z
N MET A 1 1.09 -20.07 -13.66
CA MET A 1 0.94 -19.13 -12.52
C MET A 1 1.05 -17.71 -13.04
N SER A 2 0.28 -16.74 -12.52
CA SER A 2 0.44 -15.34 -12.94
C SER A 2 1.81 -14.80 -12.49
N LYS A 3 2.46 -14.02 -13.36
CA LYS A 3 3.71 -13.32 -13.01
C LYS A 3 3.45 -11.97 -12.33
N HIS A 4 2.24 -11.41 -12.50
CA HIS A 4 1.86 -10.09 -12.01
C HIS A 4 0.45 -10.12 -11.41
N VAL A 5 0.31 -9.58 -10.20
CA VAL A 5 -0.98 -9.37 -9.54
C VAL A 5 -1.12 -7.88 -9.21
N ALA A 6 -2.30 -7.31 -9.48
CA ALA A 6 -2.66 -5.97 -9.04
C ALA A 6 -3.77 -6.05 -7.98
N VAL A 7 -3.61 -5.31 -6.88
CA VAL A 7 -4.54 -5.27 -5.75
C VAL A 7 -4.94 -3.84 -5.48
N ILE A 8 -6.24 -3.62 -5.36
CA ILE A 8 -6.81 -2.38 -4.82
C ILE A 8 -7.19 -2.65 -3.37
N ILE A 9 -6.54 -1.98 -2.42
CA ILE A 9 -6.85 -2.16 -1.00
C ILE A 9 -8.08 -1.35 -0.66
N GLY A 10 -9.23 -2.02 -0.65
CA GLY A 10 -10.53 -1.44 -0.33
C GLY A 10 -11.08 -1.93 1.01
N GLY A 11 -12.05 -1.18 1.57
CA GLY A 11 -12.90 -1.68 2.65
C GLY A 11 -12.42 -1.42 4.08
N ASN A 12 -11.24 -0.83 4.30
CA ASN A 12 -10.73 -0.50 5.64
C ASN A 12 -11.76 0.28 6.49
N ARG A 13 -12.35 1.33 5.91
CA ARG A 13 -13.42 2.13 6.54
C ARG A 13 -14.77 1.42 6.72
N ARG A 14 -15.02 0.32 6.00
CA ARG A 14 -16.22 -0.50 6.26
C ARG A 14 -15.95 -1.46 7.41
N TRP A 15 -14.73 -2.00 7.45
CA TRP A 15 -14.27 -2.94 8.46
C TRP A 15 -14.24 -2.32 9.87
N ASP A 16 -13.72 -1.10 10.02
CA ASP A 16 -13.70 -0.40 11.31
C ASP A 16 -15.12 -0.01 11.79
N ARG A 17 -15.96 0.54 10.91
CA ARG A 17 -17.35 0.93 11.21
C ARG A 17 -18.17 -0.25 11.67
N SER A 18 -18.06 -1.40 11.00
CA SER A 18 -18.77 -2.62 11.40
C SER A 18 -18.40 -3.11 12.81
N ARG A 19 -17.26 -2.64 13.33
CA ARG A 19 -16.72 -3.01 14.66
C ARG A 19 -16.75 -1.86 15.66
N ARG A 20 -17.32 -0.71 15.29
CA ARG A 20 -17.32 0.52 16.11
C ARG A 20 -15.90 0.97 16.51
N LEU A 21 -14.94 0.79 15.61
CA LEU A 21 -13.54 1.16 15.80
C LEU A 21 -13.22 2.48 15.09
N MET A 22 -12.12 3.12 15.51
CA MET A 22 -11.61 4.32 14.86
C MET A 22 -11.02 4.01 13.47
N PRO A 23 -11.09 4.94 12.50
CA PRO A 23 -10.58 4.75 11.14
C PRO A 23 -9.15 4.21 11.03
N GLN A 24 -8.29 4.70 11.93
CA GLN A 24 -6.88 4.33 12.03
C GLN A 24 -6.71 2.81 12.19
N VAL A 25 -7.60 2.16 12.93
CA VAL A 25 -7.54 0.70 13.16
C VAL A 25 -7.80 -0.06 11.86
N GLY A 26 -8.75 0.41 11.04
CA GLY A 26 -9.01 -0.16 9.72
C GLY A 26 -7.77 -0.09 8.81
N TYR A 27 -7.06 1.04 8.81
CA TYR A 27 -5.84 1.19 8.02
C TYR A 27 -4.68 0.33 8.50
N LEU A 28 -4.47 0.23 9.81
CA LEU A 28 -3.46 -0.66 10.40
C LEU A 28 -3.75 -2.13 10.07
N THR A 29 -5.02 -2.52 10.04
CA THR A 29 -5.43 -3.85 9.61
C THR A 29 -5.15 -4.05 8.13
N GLY A 30 -5.50 -3.08 7.27
CA GLY A 30 -5.21 -3.13 5.84
C GLY A 30 -3.71 -3.27 5.53
N ALA A 31 -2.84 -2.53 6.24
CA ALA A 31 -1.39 -2.66 6.11
C ALA A 31 -0.89 -4.06 6.51
N ARG A 32 -1.42 -4.63 7.62
CA ARG A 32 -1.11 -6.00 8.02
C ARG A 32 -1.56 -7.03 6.98
N THR A 33 -2.75 -6.86 6.41
CA THR A 33 -3.24 -7.74 5.32
C THR A 33 -2.34 -7.65 4.10
N LEU A 34 -1.88 -6.45 3.72
CA LEU A 34 -0.95 -6.30 2.59
C LEU A 34 0.34 -7.08 2.82
N LYS A 35 0.91 -7.06 4.04
CA LYS A 35 2.10 -7.85 4.36
C LYS A 35 1.92 -9.34 4.12
N VAL A 36 0.75 -9.88 4.50
CA VAL A 36 0.39 -11.28 4.23
C VAL A 36 0.31 -11.52 2.71
N VAL A 37 -0.31 -10.62 1.95
CA VAL A 37 -0.41 -10.75 0.49
C VAL A 37 0.97 -10.75 -0.17
N VAL A 38 1.89 -9.87 0.26
CA VAL A 38 3.28 -9.84 -0.21
C VAL A 38 3.97 -11.18 0.05
N ASP A 39 3.86 -11.72 1.27
CA ASP A 39 4.48 -13.00 1.62
C ASP A 39 3.87 -14.18 0.84
N MET A 40 2.56 -14.15 0.54
CA MET A 40 1.92 -15.13 -0.32
C MET A 40 2.40 -15.02 -1.77
N CYS A 41 2.53 -13.81 -2.31
CA CYS A 41 3.07 -13.59 -3.65
C CYS A 41 4.48 -14.16 -3.79
N ARG A 42 5.35 -13.94 -2.80
CA ARG A 42 6.69 -14.54 -2.73
C ARG A 42 6.63 -16.07 -2.74
N LYS A 43 5.82 -16.66 -1.85
CA LYS A 43 5.65 -18.13 -1.75
C LYS A 43 5.15 -18.76 -3.05
N TRP A 44 4.30 -18.04 -3.79
CA TRP A 44 3.74 -18.52 -5.05
C TRP A 44 4.57 -18.19 -6.28
N GLY A 45 5.73 -17.54 -6.12
CA GLY A 45 6.60 -17.16 -7.24
C GLY A 45 6.01 -16.07 -8.14
N ILE A 46 5.06 -15.27 -7.63
CA ILE A 46 4.57 -14.08 -8.32
C ILE A 46 5.71 -13.05 -8.32
N GLN A 47 6.05 -12.50 -9.48
CA GLN A 47 7.21 -11.62 -9.63
C GLN A 47 6.88 -10.17 -9.29
N VAL A 48 5.66 -9.73 -9.61
CA VAL A 48 5.22 -8.35 -9.44
C VAL A 48 3.88 -8.30 -8.69
N LEU A 49 3.81 -7.50 -7.64
CA LEU A 49 2.58 -7.13 -6.96
C LEU A 49 2.41 -5.60 -7.03
N THR A 50 1.40 -5.12 -7.74
CA THR A 50 1.04 -3.70 -7.76
C THR A 50 -0.07 -3.45 -6.76
N VAL A 51 0.11 -2.46 -5.90
CA VAL A 51 -0.83 -2.09 -4.85
C VAL A 51 -1.30 -0.66 -5.07
N PHE A 52 -2.60 -0.50 -5.26
CA PHE A 52 -3.22 0.83 -5.24
C PHE A 52 -3.58 1.21 -3.80
N ALA A 53 -2.72 2.03 -3.19
CA ALA A 53 -2.79 2.36 -1.77
C ALA A 53 -3.51 3.68 -1.50
N PHE A 54 -3.50 4.62 -2.44
CA PHE A 54 -4.08 5.95 -2.25
C PHE A 54 -4.68 6.52 -3.54
N SER A 55 -5.93 6.97 -3.44
CA SER A 55 -6.73 7.56 -4.51
C SER A 55 -7.02 9.04 -4.27
N SER A 56 -7.44 9.75 -5.31
CA SER A 56 -7.79 11.17 -5.21
C SER A 56 -8.93 11.45 -4.23
N ASP A 57 -9.91 10.55 -4.14
CA ASP A 57 -11.01 10.64 -3.17
C ASP A 57 -10.54 10.54 -1.73
N ASN A 58 -9.33 10.03 -1.48
CA ASN A 58 -8.77 9.96 -0.13
C ASN A 58 -8.33 11.35 0.36
N TRP A 59 -8.06 12.31 -0.53
CA TRP A 59 -7.79 13.70 -0.16
C TRP A 59 -9.02 14.45 0.36
N LEU A 60 -10.22 13.97 0.02
CA LEU A 60 -11.49 14.55 0.52
C LEU A 60 -11.80 14.17 1.97
N ARG A 61 -10.94 13.35 2.60
CA ARG A 61 -11.10 12.92 3.99
C ARG A 61 -10.59 13.99 4.97
N PRO A 62 -10.99 13.94 6.25
CA PRO A 62 -10.47 14.86 7.26
C PRO A 62 -8.93 14.87 7.28
N LYS A 63 -8.33 16.06 7.41
CA LYS A 63 -6.87 16.23 7.36
C LYS A 63 -6.11 15.30 8.32
N VAL A 64 -6.61 15.14 9.55
CA VAL A 64 -6.03 14.24 10.55
C VAL A 64 -5.95 12.79 10.07
N GLU A 65 -6.93 12.35 9.27
CA GLU A 65 -6.99 11.00 8.72
C GLU A 65 -6.02 10.84 7.55
N VAL A 66 -5.93 11.86 6.68
CA VAL A 66 -4.97 11.89 5.58
C VAL A 66 -3.54 11.89 6.10
N ASP A 67 -3.24 12.72 7.10
CA ASP A 67 -1.91 12.79 7.73
C ASP A 67 -1.53 11.44 8.37
N PHE A 68 -2.49 10.75 9.00
CA PHE A 68 -2.27 9.41 9.52
C PHE A 68 -1.96 8.39 8.42
N LEU A 69 -2.73 8.40 7.32
CA LEU A 69 -2.51 7.50 6.18
C LEU A 69 -1.13 7.69 5.55
N MET A 70 -0.69 8.94 5.37
CA MET A 70 0.62 9.23 4.80
C MET A 70 1.75 8.78 5.73
N ARG A 71 1.64 9.02 7.04
CA ARG A 71 2.61 8.51 8.03
C ARG A 71 2.66 6.98 8.04
N LEU A 72 1.50 6.32 7.97
CA LEU A 72 1.43 4.86 7.93
C LEU A 72 2.10 4.31 6.66
N LEU A 73 1.84 4.92 5.50
CA LEU A 73 2.47 4.58 4.24
C LEU A 73 4.00 4.74 4.33
N GLU A 74 4.47 5.91 4.80
CA GLU A 74 5.90 6.20 4.96
C GLU A 74 6.59 5.16 5.87
N ASN A 75 6.00 4.87 7.04
CA ASN A 75 6.54 3.88 7.97
C ASN A 75 6.58 2.47 7.35
N THR A 76 5.51 2.08 6.67
CA THR A 76 5.42 0.75 6.01
C THR A 76 6.53 0.60 4.97
N LEU A 77 6.80 1.64 4.18
CA LEU A 77 7.89 1.61 3.20
C LEU A 77 9.26 1.51 3.86
N LYS A 78 9.50 2.29 4.91
CA LYS A 78 10.77 2.23 5.65
C LYS A 78 11.01 0.83 6.22
N ASP A 79 9.99 0.23 6.82
CA ASP A 79 10.06 -1.12 7.37
C ASP A 79 10.31 -2.17 6.27
N GLU A 80 9.62 -2.06 5.13
CA GLU A 80 9.82 -3.00 4.03
C GLU A 80 11.20 -2.85 3.39
N VAL A 81 11.67 -1.61 3.16
CA VAL A 81 13.03 -1.33 2.67
C VAL A 81 14.08 -1.89 3.62
N ALA A 82 13.91 -1.72 4.93
CA ALA A 82 14.82 -2.29 5.93
C ALA A 82 14.80 -3.83 5.91
N SER A 83 13.62 -4.43 5.68
CA SER A 83 13.49 -5.90 5.61
C SER A 83 14.07 -6.52 4.33
N MET A 84 14.23 -5.73 3.25
CA MET A 84 14.69 -6.21 1.95
C MET A 84 16.11 -6.77 1.96
N SER A 85 17.01 -6.25 2.80
CA SER A 85 18.38 -6.76 2.94
C SER A 85 18.45 -8.24 3.33
N SER A 86 17.35 -8.82 3.81
CA SER A 86 17.26 -10.22 4.23
C SER A 86 16.47 -11.12 3.28
N ARG A 87 15.84 -10.58 2.21
CA ARG A 87 14.79 -11.30 1.46
C ARG A 87 14.93 -11.28 -0.07
N ASP A 88 16.03 -10.75 -0.62
CA ASP A 88 16.27 -10.64 -2.08
C ASP A 88 15.04 -10.14 -2.86
N GLY A 89 14.81 -8.82 -2.87
CA GLY A 89 13.71 -8.19 -3.60
C GLY A 89 13.92 -6.68 -3.74
N TRP A 90 13.04 -6.00 -4.47
CA TRP A 90 13.08 -4.55 -4.62
C TRP A 90 11.68 -3.91 -4.59
N PHE A 91 11.61 -2.66 -4.14
CA PHE A 91 10.38 -1.88 -4.10
C PHE A 91 10.51 -0.67 -4.99
N LEU A 92 9.45 -0.36 -5.73
CA LEU A 92 9.31 0.87 -6.48
C LEU A 92 8.04 1.57 -6.01
N MET A 93 8.19 2.78 -5.48
CA MET A 93 7.07 3.68 -5.28
C MET A 93 6.90 4.54 -6.52
N ALA A 94 5.71 4.49 -7.12
CA ALA A 94 5.31 5.38 -8.20
C ALA A 94 4.19 6.29 -7.69
N ALA A 95 4.44 7.59 -7.69
CA ALA A 95 3.43 8.59 -7.41
C ALA A 95 3.23 9.46 -8.65
N SER A 96 1.99 9.85 -8.92
CA SER A 96 1.64 10.71 -10.05
C SER A 96 0.68 11.79 -9.60
N HIS A 97 0.82 13.00 -10.12
CA HIS A 97 -0.05 14.11 -9.74
C HIS A 97 -1.46 13.93 -10.30
N ASP A 98 -2.51 14.18 -9.50
CA ASP A 98 -3.88 14.28 -10.00
C ASP A 98 -4.28 15.75 -10.16
N PRO A 99 -4.41 16.25 -11.41
CA PRO A 99 -4.78 17.65 -11.66
C PRO A 99 -6.20 18.01 -11.17
N ARG A 100 -7.04 17.03 -10.82
CA ARG A 100 -8.40 17.25 -10.32
C ARG A 100 -8.43 17.64 -8.83
N VAL A 101 -7.33 17.46 -8.10
CA VAL A 101 -7.23 17.79 -6.68
C VAL A 101 -6.28 18.98 -6.52
N LYS A 102 -6.85 20.18 -6.45
CA LYS A 102 -6.11 21.44 -6.31
C LYS A 102 -5.15 21.38 -5.11
N ASP A 103 -3.92 21.87 -5.34
CA ASP A 103 -2.83 22.09 -4.37
C ASP A 103 -2.22 20.89 -3.65
N LYS A 104 -2.78 19.65 -3.69
CA LYS A 104 -2.24 18.52 -2.89
C LYS A 104 -2.32 17.11 -3.48
N GLY A 105 -2.95 16.87 -4.63
CA GLY A 105 -3.28 15.50 -5.04
C GLY A 105 -2.18 14.73 -5.74
N TRP A 106 -1.66 13.68 -5.11
CA TRP A 106 -0.93 12.62 -5.81
C TRP A 106 -1.67 11.29 -5.67
N TRP A 107 -1.70 10.52 -6.75
CA TRP A 107 -1.91 9.08 -6.70
C TRP A 107 -0.68 8.43 -6.12
N VAL A 108 -0.88 7.43 -5.27
CA VAL A 108 0.24 6.61 -4.79
C VAL A 108 -0.05 5.15 -5.12
N PHE A 109 0.73 4.62 -6.05
CA PHE A 109 0.82 3.19 -6.33
C PHE A 109 2.15 2.69 -5.75
N VAL A 110 2.08 1.60 -5.00
CA VAL A 110 3.27 0.91 -4.53
C VAL A 110 3.43 -0.33 -5.37
N VAL A 111 4.52 -0.43 -6.11
CA VAL A 111 4.88 -1.64 -6.86
C VAL A 111 5.91 -2.40 -6.05
N VAL A 112 5.54 -3.62 -5.67
CA VAL A 112 6.38 -4.53 -4.91
C VAL A 112 6.88 -5.61 -5.85
N PHE A 113 8.19 -5.74 -5.99
CA PHE A 113 8.79 -6.84 -6.74
C PHE A 113 9.17 -7.95 -5.77
N CYS A 114 8.53 -9.09 -5.96
CA CYS A 114 8.63 -10.25 -5.08
C CYS A 114 9.67 -11.28 -5.56
N GLY A 115 10.48 -10.95 -6.57
CA GLY A 115 11.54 -11.80 -7.11
C GLY A 115 12.90 -11.12 -7.20
N ARG A 116 13.95 -11.91 -7.49
CA ARG A 116 15.31 -11.40 -7.73
C ARG A 116 15.30 -10.39 -8.88
N ARG A 117 16.08 -9.32 -8.73
CA ARG A 117 16.39 -8.39 -9.82
C ARG A 117 17.04 -9.24 -10.91
N VAL A 118 16.39 -9.35 -12.06
CA VAL A 118 17.03 -9.92 -13.24
C VAL A 118 17.89 -8.77 -13.78
N ASP A 119 19.18 -8.91 -13.57
CA ASP A 119 20.27 -8.14 -14.16
C ASP A 119 20.20 -8.14 -15.69
#